data_AF-A0A177D0V0-F1
#
_entry.id   AF-A0A177D0V0-F1
#
_cell.length_a   1.000
_cell.length_b   1.000
_cell.length_c   1.000
_cell.angle_alpha   90.00
_cell.angle_beta   90.00
_cell.angle_gamma   90.00
#
_symmetry.space_group_name_H-M   'P 1'
#
loop_
_entity.id
_entity.type
_entity.pdbx_description
1 polymer ?
#
loop_
_entity_poly.entity_id
_entity_poly.type
_entity_poly.pdbx_seq_one_letter_code
_entity_poly.pdbx_strand_id
1 'polypeptide(L)'
;MRRPNTFSHFGIVVPDVEKAESRIGDAGGRIVNRVGKEVDISDDALANAYGLRVEAIGELDEGELEAVVEAFNGDRKTGAIQSAFAEDPDGNLVEVQPMCVE
;
A
#
# COMPACT_ATOMS: atom_id res chain seq x y z
N MET A 1 -18.41 4.74 -6.50
CA MET A 1 -16.93 4.77 -6.64
C MET A 1 -16.42 5.95 -5.84
N ARG A 2 -15.64 5.68 -4.77
CA ARG A 2 -14.94 6.72 -4.01
C ARG A 2 -13.75 7.13 -4.89
N ARG A 3 -13.63 8.40 -5.26
CA ARG A 3 -12.46 8.85 -6.02
C ARG A 3 -11.26 8.80 -5.07
N PRO A 4 -10.14 8.17 -5.44
CA PRO A 4 -8.93 8.31 -4.64
C PRO A 4 -8.56 9.80 -4.58
N ASN A 5 -7.85 10.16 -3.53
CA ASN A 5 -7.36 11.51 -3.30
C ASN A 5 -6.53 11.93 -4.52
N THR A 6 -6.40 13.23 -4.78
CA THR A 6 -5.59 13.72 -5.92
C THR A 6 -4.10 13.35 -5.80
N PHE A 7 -3.66 13.01 -4.59
CA PHE A 7 -2.37 12.38 -4.31
C PHE A 7 -2.54 10.87 -4.15
N SER A 8 -1.60 10.10 -4.70
CA SER A 8 -1.59 8.64 -4.58
C SER A 8 -1.59 8.18 -3.12
N HIS A 9 -0.61 8.62 -2.33
CA HIS A 9 -0.49 8.44 -0.88
C HIS A 9 0.61 9.35 -0.30
N PHE A 10 0.74 9.41 1.02
CA PHE A 10 1.90 9.97 1.73
C PHE A 10 2.68 8.88 2.46
N GLY A 11 3.99 8.78 2.22
CA GLY A 11 4.87 7.85 2.92
C GLY A 11 5.47 8.47 4.19
N ILE A 12 5.41 7.74 5.30
CA ILE A 12 6.13 8.06 6.53
C ILE A 12 7.06 6.91 6.92
N VAL A 13 8.32 7.22 7.15
CA VAL A 13 9.31 6.24 7.61
C VAL A 13 9.29 6.19 9.13
N VAL A 14 9.13 5.00 9.69
CA VAL A 14 9.03 4.76 11.13
C VAL A 14 10.01 3.69 11.60
N PRO A 15 10.44 3.73 12.87
CA PRO A 15 11.33 2.70 13.41
C PRO A 15 10.62 1.35 13.64
N ASP A 16 9.29 1.34 13.75
CA ASP A 16 8.49 0.16 14.04
C ASP A 16 7.11 0.30 13.36
N VAL A 17 6.90 -0.47 12.28
CA VAL A 17 5.70 -0.40 11.44
C VAL A 17 4.48 -0.91 12.19
N GLU A 18 4.59 -2.04 12.89
CA GLU A 18 3.48 -2.63 13.65
C GLU A 18 2.95 -1.68 14.73
N LYS A 19 3.86 -1.03 15.48
CA LYS A 19 3.46 -0.05 16.50
C LYS A 19 2.87 1.22 15.91
N ALA A 20 3.39 1.69 14.78
CA ALA A 20 2.85 2.86 14.11
C ALA A 20 1.46 2.57 13.53
N GLU A 21 1.27 1.41 12.89
CA GLU A 21 -0.01 0.93 12.39
C GLU A 21 -1.05 0.85 13.53
N SER A 22 -0.70 0.22 14.66
CA SER A 22 -1.59 0.16 15.83
C SER A 22 -1.99 1.55 16.32
N ARG A 23 -1.01 2.48 16.42
CA ARG A 23 -1.27 3.85 16.87
C ARG A 23 -2.22 4.60 15.94
N ILE A 24 -2.12 4.38 14.62
CA ILE A 24 -3.04 4.99 13.65
C ILE A 24 -4.45 4.42 13.84
N GLY A 25 -4.58 3.11 14.00
CA GLY A 25 -5.86 2.46 14.29
C GLY A 25 -6.52 2.99 15.57
N ASP A 26 -5.74 3.10 16.65
CA ASP A 26 -6.21 3.62 17.94
C ASP A 26 -6.64 5.11 17.86
N ALA A 27 -6.02 5.87 16.96
CA ALA A 27 -6.36 7.27 16.70
C ALA A 27 -7.58 7.46 15.77
N GLY A 28 -8.20 6.37 15.32
CA GLY A 28 -9.40 6.38 14.47
C GLY A 28 -9.11 6.26 12.97
N GLY A 29 -7.87 6.00 12.56
CA GLY A 29 -7.54 5.66 11.18
C GLY A 29 -8.02 4.26 10.81
N ARG A 30 -8.35 4.05 9.53
CA ARG A 30 -8.75 2.76 8.99
C ARG A 30 -7.54 2.05 8.41
N ILE A 31 -7.19 0.87 8.93
CA ILE A 31 -6.11 0.08 8.35
C ILE A 31 -6.59 -0.59 7.06
N VAL A 32 -5.93 -0.27 5.94
CA VAL A 32 -6.24 -0.74 4.58
C VAL A 32 -5.43 -1.98 4.25
N ASN A 33 -4.12 -1.97 4.53
CA ASN A 33 -3.25 -3.14 4.46
C ASN A 33 -2.36 -3.22 5.69
N ARG A 34 -2.18 -4.43 6.23
CA ARG A 34 -1.33 -4.64 7.41
C ARG A 34 0.07 -5.03 7.02
N VAL A 35 1.05 -4.66 7.84
CA VAL A 35 2.41 -5.15 7.66
C VAL A 35 2.46 -6.68 7.72
N GLY A 36 3.29 -7.28 6.87
CA GLY A 36 3.41 -8.73 6.71
C GLY A 36 2.26 -9.38 5.91
N LYS A 37 1.32 -8.59 5.38
CA LYS A 37 0.28 -9.07 4.46
C LYS A 37 0.62 -8.72 3.03
N GLU A 38 0.28 -9.65 2.13
CA GLU A 38 0.32 -9.40 0.70
C GLU A 38 -0.60 -8.24 0.36
N VAL A 39 -0.13 -7.40 -0.56
CA VAL A 39 -0.90 -6.30 -1.10
C VAL A 39 -1.95 -6.88 -2.05
N ASP A 40 -3.21 -6.58 -1.76
CA ASP A 40 -4.32 -6.85 -2.66
C ASP A 40 -4.47 -5.71 -3.67
N ILE A 41 -3.98 -5.93 -4.89
CA ILE A 41 -4.07 -4.93 -5.96
C ILE A 41 -5.48 -4.82 -6.57
N SER A 42 -6.43 -5.69 -6.17
CA SER A 42 -7.85 -5.48 -6.51
C SER A 42 -8.47 -4.34 -5.71
N ASP A 43 -7.82 -3.91 -4.62
CA ASP A 43 -8.17 -2.67 -3.94
C ASP A 43 -7.69 -1.46 -4.76
N ASP A 44 -8.65 -0.70 -5.29
CA ASP A 44 -8.39 0.50 -6.11
C ASP A 44 -7.43 1.51 -5.46
N ALA A 45 -7.43 1.64 -4.13
CA ALA A 45 -6.57 2.57 -3.42
C ALA A 45 -5.14 2.05 -3.33
N LEU A 46 -4.95 0.76 -3.08
CA LEU A 46 -3.62 0.13 -3.08
C LEU A 46 -3.04 0.05 -4.50
N ALA A 47 -3.87 -0.28 -5.51
CA ALA A 47 -3.46 -0.21 -6.91
C ALA A 47 -3.00 1.21 -7.30
N ASN A 48 -3.70 2.25 -6.82
CA ASN A 48 -3.27 3.64 -7.03
C ASN A 48 -1.95 3.95 -6.32
N ALA A 49 -1.81 3.47 -5.08
CA ALA A 49 -0.64 3.70 -4.23
C ALA A 49 0.64 3.23 -4.93
N TYR A 50 0.57 2.05 -5.53
CA TYR A 50 1.70 1.40 -6.17
C TYR A 50 1.80 1.68 -7.69
N GLY A 51 0.91 2.50 -8.25
CA GLY A 51 0.91 2.77 -9.70
C GLY A 51 0.55 1.55 -10.56
N LEU A 52 -0.16 0.58 -9.98
CA LEU A 52 -0.61 -0.67 -10.60
C LEU A 52 -2.08 -0.61 -11.06
N ARG A 53 -2.61 0.60 -11.31
CA ARG A 53 -3.92 0.73 -11.93
C ARG A 53 -3.85 0.38 -13.40
N VAL A 54 -4.89 -0.27 -13.93
CA VAL A 54 -4.99 -0.65 -15.36
C VAL A 54 -4.69 0.55 -16.28
N GLU A 55 -5.10 1.76 -15.92
CA GLU A 55 -4.78 2.96 -16.69
C GLU A 55 -3.29 3.37 -16.67
N ALA A 56 -2.54 2.94 -15.67
CA ALA A 56 -1.11 3.21 -15.47
C ALA A 56 -0.19 2.10 -16.03
N ILE A 57 -0.62 0.84 -15.96
CA ILE A 57 0.14 -0.33 -16.47
C ILE A 57 -0.16 -0.65 -17.95
N GLY A 58 -1.21 -0.06 -18.52
CA GLY A 58 -1.64 -0.35 -19.90
C GLY A 58 -2.51 -1.61 -19.99
N GLU A 59 -2.77 -2.09 -21.21
CA GLU A 59 -3.47 -3.36 -21.43
C GLU A 59 -2.50 -4.53 -21.19
N LEU A 60 -2.24 -4.84 -19.92
CA LEU A 60 -1.66 -6.13 -19.54
C LEU A 60 -2.73 -7.22 -19.71
N ASP A 61 -2.34 -8.38 -20.22
CA ASP A 61 -3.22 -9.54 -20.13
C ASP A 61 -3.30 -10.07 -18.69
N GLU A 62 -4.25 -10.97 -18.43
CA GLU A 62 -4.51 -11.50 -17.08
C GLU A 62 -3.28 -12.19 -16.47
N GLY A 63 -2.45 -12.85 -17.29
CA GLY A 63 -1.24 -13.53 -16.85
C GLY A 63 -0.07 -12.57 -16.57
N GLU A 64 0.04 -11.49 -17.34
CA GLU A 64 1.03 -10.44 -17.10
C GLU A 64 0.76 -9.67 -15.79
N LEU A 65 -0.51 -9.36 -15.51
CA LEU A 65 -0.89 -8.72 -14.25
C LEU A 65 -0.58 -9.63 -13.05
N GLU A 66 -0.93 -10.92 -13.15
CA GLU A 66 -0.65 -11.89 -12.09
C GLU A 66 0.87 -11.99 -11.80
N ALA A 67 1.69 -12.03 -12.84
CA ALA A 67 3.15 -12.06 -12.71
C ALA A 67 3.73 -10.79 -12.06
N VAL A 68 3.18 -9.61 -12.38
CA VAL A 68 3.58 -8.35 -11.73
C VAL A 68 3.23 -8.38 -10.25
N VAL A 69 2.05 -8.85 -9.88
CA VAL A 69 1.60 -8.94 -8.48
C VAL A 69 2.44 -9.93 -7.69
N GLU A 70 2.73 -11.10 -8.27
CA GLU A 70 3.57 -12.11 -7.66
C GLU A 70 4.98 -11.56 -7.41
N ALA A 71 5.58 -10.90 -8.41
CA ALA A 71 6.88 -10.26 -8.27
C ALA A 71 6.85 -9.15 -7.20
N PHE A 72 5.77 -8.36 -7.17
CA PHE A 72 5.62 -7.24 -6.25
C PHE A 72 5.52 -7.69 -4.78
N ASN A 73 4.71 -8.71 -4.51
CA ASN A 73 4.56 -9.30 -3.17
C ASN A 73 5.75 -10.19 -2.77
N GLY A 74 6.39 -10.85 -3.74
CA GLY A 74 7.49 -11.78 -3.50
C GLY A 74 8.86 -11.13 -3.30
N ASP A 75 9.12 -9.96 -3.91
CA ASP A 75 10.39 -9.25 -3.73
C ASP A 75 10.35 -8.35 -2.50
N ARG A 76 11.07 -8.75 -1.45
CA ARG A 76 11.19 -7.97 -0.20
C ARG A 76 11.79 -6.57 -0.43
N LYS A 77 12.49 -6.33 -1.54
CA LYS A 77 13.04 -5.01 -1.89
C LYS A 77 11.97 -4.00 -2.32
N THR A 78 10.79 -4.46 -2.72
CA THR A 78 9.67 -3.56 -3.03
C THR A 78 9.10 -2.90 -1.78
N GLY A 79 9.38 -3.46 -0.60
CA GLY A 79 8.82 -3.00 0.66
C GLY A 79 7.32 -3.28 0.81
N ALA A 80 6.68 -3.95 -0.15
CA ALA A 80 5.23 -4.15 -0.21
C ALA A 80 4.68 -4.82 1.04
N ILE A 81 5.27 -5.94 1.44
CA ILE A 81 4.90 -6.68 2.65
C ILE A 81 5.54 -6.11 3.92
N GLN A 82 6.48 -5.17 3.80
CA GLN A 82 7.19 -4.58 4.95
C GLN A 82 6.52 -3.29 5.42
N SER A 83 5.63 -2.74 4.60
CA SER A 83 4.89 -1.51 4.87
C SER A 83 3.46 -1.84 5.27
N ALA A 84 2.81 -0.89 5.94
CA ALA A 84 1.37 -0.91 6.18
C ALA A 84 0.71 0.28 5.47
N PHE A 85 -0.57 0.14 5.12
CA PHE A 85 -1.37 1.23 4.56
C PHE A 85 -2.55 1.53 5.47
N ALA A 86 -2.76 2.81 5.75
CA ALA A 86 -3.90 3.28 6.51
C ALA A 86 -4.57 4.47 5.81
N GLU A 87 -5.85 4.63 6.05
CA GLU A 87 -6.64 5.78 5.63
C GLU A 87 -6.93 6.65 6.85
N ASP A 88 -6.65 7.94 6.77
CA ASP A 88 -7.09 8.89 7.79
C ASP A 88 -8.62 9.13 7.72
N PRO A 89 -9.23 9.81 8.71
CA PRO A 89 -10.67 10.06 8.69
C PRO A 89 -11.19 10.86 7.47
N ASP A 90 -10.31 11.61 6.80
CA ASP A 90 -10.65 12.42 5.63
C ASP A 90 -10.50 11.64 4.32
N GLY A 91 -9.95 10.43 4.37
CA GLY A 91 -9.76 9.56 3.21
C GLY A 91 -8.33 9.53 2.67
N ASN A 92 -7.38 10.27 3.26
CA ASN A 92 -6.00 10.29 2.80
C ASN A 92 -5.32 8.95 3.07
N LEU A 93 -4.66 8.41 2.04
CA LEU A 93 -3.92 7.17 2.14
C LEU A 93 -2.50 7.46 2.65
N VAL A 94 -2.11 6.80 3.73
CA VAL A 94 -0.82 6.92 4.40
C VAL A 94 -0.11 5.57 4.35
N GLU A 95 1.07 5.57 3.76
CA GLU A 95 1.98 4.42 3.79
C GLU A 95 2.92 4.54 4.99
N VAL A 96 2.98 3.50 5.81
CA VAL A 96 3.87 3.39 6.97
C VAL A 96 5.01 2.46 6.58
N GLN A 97 6.18 3.04 6.35
CA GLN A 97 7.34 2.35 5.82
C GLN A 97 8.37 2.07 6.93
N PRO A 98 9.06 0.93 6.91
CA PRO A 98 10.14 0.68 7.85
C PRO A 98 11.32 1.61 7.55
N MET A 99 12.04 2.01 8.60
CA MET A 99 13.36 2.60 8.43
C MET A 99 14.28 1.56 7.78
N CYS A 100 14.79 1.87 6.57
CA CYS A 100 15.81 1.05 5.95
C CYS A 100 17.03 0.99 6.86
N VAL A 101 17.28 -0.16 7.46
CA VAL A 101 18.57 -0.50 8.06
C VAL A 101 19.37 -1.22 6.99
N GLU A 102 20.47 -0.59 6.55
CA GLU A 102 21.45 -1.17 5.62
C GLU A 102 22.05 -2.48 6.15
#